data_AF-A0A9P8ZPH0-F1
#
_entry.id   AF-A0A9P8ZPH0-F1
#
_cell.length_a   1.000
_cell.length_b   1.000
_cell.length_c   1.000
_cell.angle_alpha   90.00
_cell.angle_beta   90.00
_cell.angle_gamma   90.00
#
_symmetry.space_group_name_H-M   'P 1'
#
loop_
_entity.id
_entity.type
_entity.pdbx_description
1 polymer ?
#
loop_
_entity_poly.entity_id
_entity_poly.type
_entity_poly.pdbx_seq_one_letter_code
_entity_poly.pdbx_strand_id
1 'polypeptide(L)'
;MTQAQRTFRDMDEALADPNKNLTRLRGLGAFLKDSSAQFGVRKVQHSCEMIEGYGNGHDAINNTNVSTNVAFEHITALVARVKDEFCEAKVWLDEWLQTRDMVT
;
A
#
# COMPACT_ATOMS: atom_id res chain seq x y z
N MET A 1 5.69 10.42 -13.35
CA MET A 1 5.58 9.64 -12.09
C MET A 1 4.20 9.87 -11.49
N THR A 2 3.47 8.80 -11.20
CA THR A 2 2.13 8.85 -10.57
C THR A 2 2.23 9.08 -9.05
N GLN A 3 1.11 9.36 -8.39
CA GLN A 3 1.05 9.42 -6.91
C GLN A 3 1.53 8.10 -6.30
N ALA A 4 0.96 6.96 -6.70
CA ALA A 4 1.33 5.64 -6.19
C ALA A 4 2.84 5.36 -6.32
N GLN A 5 3.45 5.65 -7.48
CA GLN A 5 4.89 5.47 -7.68
C GLN A 5 5.74 6.30 -6.73
N ARG A 6 5.34 7.56 -6.46
CA ARG A 6 6.02 8.42 -5.48
C ARG A 6 5.89 7.83 -4.08
N THR A 7 4.67 7.46 -3.67
CA THR A 7 4.44 6.86 -2.35
C THR A 7 5.26 5.57 -2.17
N PHE A 8 5.35 4.71 -3.19
CA PHE A 8 6.14 3.48 -3.13
C PHE A 8 7.62 3.73 -2.92
N ARG A 9 8.19 4.71 -3.64
CA ARG A 9 9.58 5.13 -3.41
C ARG A 9 9.76 5.64 -1.98
N ASP A 10 8.85 6.49 -1.51
CA ASP A 10 8.94 7.06 -0.17
C ASP A 10 8.75 5.99 0.93
N MET A 11 7.99 4.92 0.65
CA MET A 11 7.88 3.73 1.51
C MET A 11 9.19 2.93 1.52
N ASP A 12 9.81 2.70 0.36
CA ASP A 12 11.11 2.01 0.28
C ASP A 12 12.19 2.77 1.04
N GLU A 13 12.23 4.09 0.92
CA GLU A 13 13.13 4.95 1.70
C GLU A 13 12.87 4.83 3.20
N ALA A 14 11.61 4.78 3.62
CA ALA A 14 11.24 4.62 5.03
C ALA A 14 11.56 3.22 5.57
N LEU A 15 11.52 2.18 4.72
CA LEU A 15 11.93 0.82 5.05
C LEU A 15 13.46 0.65 5.06
N ALA A 16 14.19 1.46 4.31
CA ALA A 16 15.66 1.47 4.34
C ALA A 16 16.22 2.25 5.55
N ASP A 17 15.41 3.05 6.24
CA ASP A 17 15.82 3.85 7.38
C ASP A 17 16.08 2.96 8.63
N PRO A 18 17.30 2.98 9.21
CA PRO A 18 17.62 2.19 10.40
C PRO A 18 16.75 2.52 11.62
N ASN A 19 16.12 3.70 11.65
CA ASN A 19 15.23 4.11 12.74
C ASN A 19 13.85 3.45 12.69
N LYS A 20 13.52 2.72 11.61
CA LYS A 20 12.23 2.01 11.44
C LYS A 20 11.03 2.90 11.76
N ASN A 21 10.93 4.06 11.12
CA ASN A 21 9.93 5.08 11.44
C ASN A 21 8.51 4.62 11.04
N LEU A 22 7.82 3.93 11.96
CA LEU A 22 6.45 3.44 11.79
C LEU A 22 5.45 4.56 11.53
N THR A 23 5.63 5.74 12.12
CA THR A 23 4.76 6.90 11.90
C THR A 23 4.81 7.36 10.44
N ARG A 24 6.00 7.39 9.83
CA ARG A 24 6.16 7.72 8.40
C ARG A 24 5.48 6.66 7.53
N LEU A 25 5.71 5.38 7.80
CA LEU A 25 5.09 4.27 7.07
C LEU A 25 3.56 4.28 7.17
N ARG A 26 3.02 4.54 8.37
CA ARG A 26 1.59 4.72 8.62
C ARG A 26 1.00 5.82 7.74
N GLY A 27 1.62 7.01 7.74
CA GLY A 27 1.14 8.15 6.96
C GLY A 27 1.13 7.88 5.45
N LEU A 28 2.18 7.20 4.95
CA LEU A 28 2.24 6.78 3.55
C LEU A 28 1.17 5.74 3.20
N GLY A 29 0.93 4.78 4.09
CA GLY A 29 -0.15 3.79 3.98
C GLY A 29 -1.52 4.46 3.92
N ALA A 30 -1.83 5.34 4.88
CA ALA A 30 -3.09 6.09 4.93
C ALA A 30 -3.30 6.92 3.65
N PHE A 31 -2.27 7.64 3.18
CA PHE A 31 -2.36 8.45 1.97
C PHE A 31 -2.68 7.65 0.71
N LEU A 32 -2.07 6.47 0.56
CA LEU A 32 -2.34 5.59 -0.59
C LEU A 32 -3.65 4.81 -0.45
N LYS A 33 -4.06 4.48 0.78
CA LYS A 33 -5.38 3.89 1.08
C LYS A 33 -6.49 4.83 0.60
N ASP A 34 -6.44 6.10 1.00
CA ASP A 34 -7.47 7.08 0.71
C ASP A 34 -7.59 7.37 -0.79
N SER A 35 -6.48 7.41 -1.52
CA SER A 35 -6.53 7.56 -2.99
C SER A 35 -7.02 6.29 -3.68
N SER A 36 -6.60 5.11 -3.23
CA SER A 36 -7.03 3.83 -3.83
C SER A 36 -8.53 3.58 -3.64
N ALA A 37 -9.09 4.00 -2.50
CA ALA A 37 -10.52 3.94 -2.23
C ALA A 37 -11.34 4.75 -3.24
N GLN A 38 -10.88 5.96 -3.60
CA GLN A 38 -11.57 6.83 -4.56
C GLN A 38 -11.66 6.23 -5.96
N PHE A 39 -10.66 5.45 -6.37
CA PHE A 39 -10.63 4.79 -7.68
C PHE A 39 -11.14 3.34 -7.65
N GLY A 40 -11.61 2.85 -6.49
CA GLY A 40 -12.14 1.49 -6.35
C GLY A 40 -11.09 0.39 -6.45
N VAL A 41 -9.80 0.69 -6.24
CA VAL A 41 -8.70 -0.29 -6.30
C VAL A 41 -8.60 -1.03 -4.97
N ARG A 42 -9.56 -1.92 -4.71
CA ARG A 42 -9.82 -2.49 -3.38
C ARG A 42 -8.67 -3.31 -2.78
N LYS A 43 -7.92 -4.06 -3.58
CA LYS A 43 -6.77 -4.85 -3.09
C LYS A 43 -5.70 -3.94 -2.48
N VAL A 44 -5.27 -2.93 -3.25
CA VAL A 44 -4.34 -1.89 -2.83
C VAL A 44 -4.86 -1.16 -1.58
N GLN A 45 -6.14 -0.74 -1.59
CA GLN A 45 -6.77 -0.10 -0.44
C GLN A 45 -6.65 -0.96 0.83
N HIS A 46 -7.04 -2.23 0.76
CA HIS A 46 -7.03 -3.13 1.91
C HIS A 46 -5.62 -3.39 2.45
N SER A 47 -4.65 -3.61 1.57
CA SER A 47 -3.26 -3.77 1.98
C SER A 47 -2.68 -2.49 2.59
N CYS A 48 -3.06 -1.31 2.10
CA CYS A 48 -2.69 -0.03 2.70
C CYS A 48 -3.34 0.22 4.08
N GLU A 49 -4.57 -0.26 4.29
CA GLU A 49 -5.23 -0.24 5.60
C GLU A 49 -4.47 -1.10 6.62
N MET A 50 -3.97 -2.27 6.22
CA MET A 50 -3.10 -3.08 7.08
C MET A 50 -1.79 -2.36 7.41
N ILE A 51 -1.15 -1.71 6.43
CA ILE A 51 0.07 -0.91 6.67
C ILE A 51 -0.20 0.20 7.69
N GLU A 52 -1.34 0.90 7.58
CA GLU A 52 -1.74 1.93 8.52
C GLU A 52 -1.93 1.37 9.94
N GLY A 53 -2.62 0.22 10.06
CA GLY A 53 -2.83 -0.47 11.33
C GLY A 53 -1.50 -0.85 12.01
N TYR A 54 -0.64 -1.58 11.28
CA TYR A 54 0.66 -1.98 11.80
C TYR A 54 1.55 -0.77 12.14
N GLY A 55 1.47 0.30 11.34
CA GLY A 55 2.18 1.55 11.62
C GLY A 55 1.68 2.26 12.89
N ASN A 56 0.49 1.92 13.37
CA ASN A 56 -0.04 2.33 14.68
C ASN A 56 0.26 1.31 15.80
N GLY A 57 1.07 0.27 15.52
CA GLY A 57 1.39 -0.79 16.48
C GLY A 57 0.24 -1.77 16.72
N HIS A 58 -0.72 -1.88 15.80
CA HIS A 58 -1.92 -2.70 15.95
C HIS A 58 -2.12 -3.62 14.75
N ASP A 59 -2.32 -4.91 15.02
CA ASP A 59 -2.81 -5.87 14.05
C ASP A 59 -4.34 -5.92 14.15
N ALA A 60 -5.01 -5.34 13.16
CA ALA A 60 -6.47 -5.29 13.11
C ALA A 60 -7.12 -6.66 12.88
N ILE A 61 -6.43 -7.61 12.23
CA ILE A 61 -6.98 -8.94 11.93
C ILE A 61 -7.08 -9.76 13.22
N ASN A 62 -6.01 -9.77 14.00
CA ASN A 62 -5.96 -10.50 15.26
C ASN A 62 -6.45 -9.67 16.45
N ASN A 63 -6.72 -8.37 16.24
CA ASN A 63 -7.08 -7.40 17.27
C ASN A 63 -6.07 -7.36 18.43
N THR A 64 -4.78 -7.26 18.09
CA THR A 64 -3.69 -7.26 19.07
C THR A 64 -2.71 -6.13 18.85
N ASN A 65 -2.02 -5.72 19.91
CA ASN A 65 -0.89 -4.82 19.79
C ASN A 65 0.37 -5.62 19.42
N VAL A 66 1.20 -5.05 18.56
CA VAL A 66 2.44 -5.67 18.09
C VAL A 66 3.65 -4.83 18.45
N SER A 67 4.80 -5.48 18.60
CA SER A 67 6.07 -4.77 18.81
C SER A 67 6.50 -4.03 17.54
N THR A 68 7.36 -3.03 17.67
CA THR A 68 7.88 -2.27 16.54
C THR A 68 8.54 -3.15 15.47
N ASN A 69 9.30 -4.17 15.88
CA ASN A 69 9.97 -5.07 14.94
C ASN A 69 8.97 -5.92 14.16
N VAL A 70 7.97 -6.48 14.85
CA VAL A 70 6.91 -7.29 14.22
C VAL A 70 6.10 -6.43 13.24
N ALA A 71 5.68 -5.22 13.66
CA ALA A 71 5.01 -4.28 12.78
C ALA A 71 5.82 -3.97 11.52
N PHE A 72 7.12 -3.72 11.69
CA PHE A 72 8.02 -3.40 10.58
C PHE A 72 8.18 -4.56 9.59
N GLU A 73 8.29 -5.80 10.07
CA GLU A 73 8.33 -7.00 9.23
C GLU A 73 7.05 -7.17 8.41
N HIS A 74 5.88 -7.01 9.06
CA HIS A 74 4.59 -7.06 8.36
C HIS A 74 4.45 -5.94 7.32
N ILE A 75 4.81 -4.70 7.67
CA ILE A 75 4.76 -3.58 6.72
C ILE A 75 5.68 -3.83 5.53
N THR A 76 6.87 -4.38 5.75
CA THR A 76 7.82 -4.69 4.66
C THR A 76 7.19 -5.66 3.65
N ALA A 77 6.59 -6.75 4.14
CA ALA A 77 5.89 -7.72 3.29
C ALA A 77 4.68 -7.11 2.58
N LEU A 78 3.93 -6.25 3.28
CA LEU A 78 2.78 -5.56 2.72
C LEU A 78 3.17 -4.53 1.64
N VAL A 79 4.26 -3.79 1.81
CA VAL A 79 4.74 -2.84 0.80
C VAL A 79 5.08 -3.56 -0.51
N ALA A 80 5.72 -4.73 -0.44
CA ALA A 80 5.96 -5.55 -1.62
C ALA A 80 4.64 -5.98 -2.27
N ARG A 81 3.70 -6.51 -1.47
CA ARG A 81 2.38 -6.93 -1.94
C ARG A 81 1.58 -5.80 -2.60
N VAL A 82 1.55 -4.59 -2.02
CA VAL A 82 0.79 -3.46 -2.56
C VAL A 82 1.32 -3.05 -3.93
N LYS A 83 2.63 -3.16 -4.18
CA LYS A 83 3.23 -2.87 -5.49
C LYS A 83 2.75 -3.86 -6.55
N ASP A 84 2.67 -5.15 -6.21
CA ASP A 84 2.15 -6.18 -7.10
C ASP A 84 0.66 -5.96 -7.37
N GLU A 85 -0.14 -5.72 -6.33
CA GLU A 85 -1.58 -5.42 -6.45
C GLU A 85 -1.85 -4.16 -7.29
N PHE A 86 -0.99 -3.14 -7.18
CA PHE A 86 -1.06 -1.95 -8.04
C PHE A 86 -0.71 -2.27 -9.49
N CYS A 87 0.30 -3.11 -9.74
CA CYS A 87 0.67 -3.56 -11.08
C CYS A 87 -0.48 -4.34 -11.73
N GLU A 88 -1.07 -5.29 -11.01
CA GLU A 88 -2.24 -6.04 -11.44
C GLU A 88 -3.39 -5.11 -11.83
N ALA A 89 -3.72 -4.14 -10.97
CA ALA A 89 -4.78 -3.17 -11.23
C ALA A 89 -4.51 -2.32 -12.47
N LYS A 90 -3.24 -1.92 -12.69
CA LYS A 90 -2.83 -1.15 -13.86
C LYS A 90 -2.97 -1.98 -15.15
N VAL A 91 -2.49 -3.22 -15.14
CA VAL A 91 -2.60 -4.13 -16.30
C VAL A 91 -4.06 -4.33 -16.67
N TRP A 92 -4.91 -4.66 -15.69
CA TRP A 92 -6.34 -4.85 -15.92
C TRP A 92 -7.01 -3.59 -16.51
N LEU A 93 -6.68 -2.40 -16.00
CA LEU A 93 -7.26 -1.15 -16.48
C LEU A 93 -6.79 -0.84 -17.92
N ASP A 94 -5.51 -1.04 -18.21
CA ASP A 94 -4.95 -0.82 -19.55
C ASP A 94 -5.59 -1.77 -20.58
N GLU A 95 -5.77 -3.05 -20.25
CA GLU A 95 -6.46 -4.04 -21.09
C GLU A 95 -7.93 -3.67 -21.32
N TRP A 96 -8.63 -3.22 -20.27
CA TRP A 96 -10.02 -2.80 -20.37
C TRP A 96 -10.19 -1.58 -21.27
N LEU A 97 -9.31 -0.58 -21.16
CA LEU A 97 -9.33 0.61 -22.03
C LEU A 97 -9.09 0.24 -23.50
N GLN A 98 -8.10 -0.62 -23.77
CA GLN A 98 -7.82 -1.09 -25.14
C GLN A 98 -8.99 -1.87 -25.74
N THR A 99 -9.65 -2.71 -24.93
CA THR A 99 -10.83 -3.45 -25.39
C THR A 99 -11.99 -2.52 -25.73
N ARG A 100 -12.16 -1.41 -25.01
CA ARG A 100 -13.22 -0.42 -25.27
C ARG A 100 -13.02 0.34 -26.57
N ASP A 101 -11.78 0.69 -26.89
CA ASP A 101 -11.45 1.47 -28.09
C ASP A 101 -11.59 0.65 -29.39
N MET A 102 -11.69 -0.68 -29.30
CA MET A 102 -11.92 -1.58 -30.45
C MET A 102 -13.40 -1.81 -30.78
N VAL A 103 -14.33 -1.28 -29.97
CA VAL A 103 -15.79 -1.47 -30.13
C VAL A 103 -16.51 -0.17 -30.54
N THR A 104 -15.75 0.86 -30.92
CA THR A 104 -16.23 2.11 -31.55
C THR A 104 -15.72 2.22 -32.97
#